data_AF-A0A9X0QIJ8-F1
#
_entry.id   AF-A0A9X0QIJ8-F1
#
_cell.length_a   1.000
_cell.length_b   1.000
_cell.length_c   1.000
_cell.angle_alpha   90.00
_cell.angle_beta   90.00
_cell.angle_gamma   90.00
#
_symmetry.space_group_name_H-M   'P 1'
#
loop_
_entity.id
_entity.type
_entity.pdbx_description
1 polymer ?
#
loop_
_entity_poly.entity_id
_entity_poly.type
_entity_poly.pdbx_seq_one_letter_code
_entity_poly.pdbx_strand_id
1 'polypeptide(L)'
;MSLKVECCWLVLFVLCGSAPGQQANQPSQIDSSLTSKIDAVIKIVDALHPGMTRADVLKNFETEGGISARAWNHYVYKRCPYIKIDVTFVVAPTADQAEESATDTIATVSKPYLQFSIRD
;
A
#
# COMPACT_ATOMS: atom_id res chain seq x y z
N MET A 1 -69.04 45.36 -19.20
CA MET A 1 -69.50 44.28 -20.09
C MET A 1 -68.51 43.13 -19.94
N SER A 2 -69.01 41.97 -19.47
CA SER A 2 -68.44 40.59 -19.42
C SER A 2 -66.95 40.43 -19.06
N LEU A 3 -66.51 39.90 -17.92
CA LEU A 3 -66.87 38.69 -17.15
C LEU A 3 -67.10 37.43 -18.00
N LYS A 4 -66.18 36.46 -17.92
CA LYS A 4 -66.40 35.01 -17.70
C LYS A 4 -65.04 34.26 -17.70
N VAL A 5 -64.63 33.65 -16.58
CA VAL A 5 -64.87 32.23 -16.17
C VAL A 5 -63.56 31.46 -16.41
N GLU A 6 -62.77 31.23 -15.35
CA GLU A 6 -62.77 29.99 -14.52
C GLU A 6 -62.07 28.83 -15.28
N CYS A 7 -61.46 27.81 -14.71
CA CYS A 7 -61.29 27.32 -13.34
C CYS A 7 -60.19 26.25 -13.43
N CYS A 8 -59.62 25.91 -12.27
CA CYS A 8 -59.15 24.55 -11.98
C CYS A 8 -58.11 23.93 -12.92
N TRP A 9 -56.82 24.17 -12.70
CA TRP A 9 -55.85 23.06 -12.57
C TRP A 9 -54.87 23.35 -11.43
N LEU A 10 -55.41 23.62 -10.23
CA LEU A 10 -54.79 23.15 -9.00
C LEU A 10 -55.01 21.62 -8.97
N VAL A 11 -54.17 20.89 -9.69
CA VAL A 11 -54.09 19.43 -9.58
C VAL A 11 -52.70 19.11 -9.05
N LEU A 12 -52.69 18.62 -7.81
CA LEU A 12 -51.58 17.91 -7.21
C LEU A 12 -51.07 16.84 -8.20
N PHE A 13 -49.89 17.07 -8.79
CA PHE A 13 -49.04 15.96 -9.24
C PHE A 13 -48.07 15.61 -8.11
N VAL A 14 -48.65 15.00 -7.08
CA VAL A 14 -47.93 14.15 -6.15
C VAL A 14 -47.89 12.76 -6.80
N LEU A 15 -46.66 12.24 -6.93
CA LEU A 15 -46.22 10.86 -7.22
C LEU A 15 -45.75 10.52 -8.64
N CYS A 16 -44.53 9.98 -8.64
CA CYS A 16 -43.89 9.11 -9.63
C CYS A 16 -43.24 9.78 -10.85
N GLY A 17 -42.17 10.50 -10.57
CA GLY A 17 -41.00 10.51 -11.44
C GLY A 17 -39.75 10.36 -10.58
N SER A 18 -39.36 9.13 -10.24
CA SER A 18 -37.96 8.87 -9.92
C SER A 18 -37.18 9.30 -11.15
N ALA A 19 -36.63 10.52 -11.10
CA ALA A 19 -35.50 10.82 -11.96
C ALA A 19 -34.55 9.64 -11.79
N PRO A 20 -34.03 9.01 -12.87
CA PRO A 20 -32.82 8.26 -12.72
C PRO A 20 -31.85 9.27 -12.11
N GLY A 21 -31.61 9.13 -10.80
CA GLY A 21 -30.49 9.77 -10.16
C GLY A 21 -29.33 9.33 -11.03
N GLN A 22 -28.86 10.24 -11.88
CA GLN A 22 -27.59 10.08 -12.54
C GLN A 22 -26.63 9.98 -11.36
N GLN A 23 -26.34 8.75 -10.93
CA GLN A 23 -25.09 8.47 -10.26
C GLN A 23 -24.07 8.93 -11.27
N ALA A 24 -23.61 10.17 -11.06
CA ALA A 24 -22.46 10.70 -11.74
C ALA A 24 -21.42 9.59 -11.65
N ASN A 25 -21.12 9.02 -12.81
CA ASN A 25 -20.00 8.13 -12.98
C ASN A 25 -18.78 8.95 -12.56
N GLN A 26 -18.43 8.89 -11.27
CA GLN A 26 -17.30 9.60 -10.74
C GLN A 26 -16.08 8.96 -11.40
N PRO A 27 -15.32 9.69 -12.25
CA PRO A 27 -14.06 9.16 -12.74
C PRO A 27 -13.25 8.78 -11.50
N SER A 28 -12.78 7.54 -11.44
CA SER A 28 -12.01 7.01 -10.31
C SER A 28 -10.94 8.03 -9.92
N GLN A 29 -11.19 8.79 -8.86
CA GLN A 29 -10.26 9.81 -8.40
C GLN A 29 -9.06 9.05 -7.83
N ILE A 30 -7.91 9.19 -8.49
CA ILE A 30 -6.65 8.65 -7.98
C ILE A 30 -6.43 9.25 -6.59
N ASP A 31 -6.27 8.40 -5.58
CA ASP A 31 -5.98 8.86 -4.22
C ASP A 31 -4.54 9.38 -4.17
N SER A 32 -4.39 10.71 -4.27
CA SER A 32 -3.08 11.38 -4.29
C SER A 32 -2.33 11.23 -2.97
N SER A 33 -3.04 11.14 -1.84
CA SER A 33 -2.44 10.97 -0.51
C SER A 33 -1.85 9.57 -0.35
N LEU A 34 -2.62 8.55 -0.73
CA LEU A 34 -2.14 7.17 -0.75
C LEU A 34 -0.99 7.01 -1.75
N THR A 35 -1.14 7.55 -2.97
CA THR A 35 -0.10 7.50 -4.00
C THR A 35 1.22 8.10 -3.50
N SER A 36 1.17 9.26 -2.83
CA SER A 36 2.36 9.90 -2.26
C SER A 36 3.00 9.07 -1.14
N LYS A 37 2.19 8.40 -0.31
CA LYS A 37 2.70 7.50 0.74
C LYS A 37 3.38 6.26 0.13
N ILE A 38 2.80 5.67 -0.91
CA ILE A 38 3.37 4.52 -1.60
C ILE A 38 4.64 4.92 -2.37
N ASP A 39 4.67 6.09 -3.02
CA ASP A 39 5.86 6.63 -3.67
C ASP A 39 7.03 6.80 -2.68
N ALA A 40 6.76 7.30 -1.47
CA ALA A 40 7.76 7.40 -0.42
C ALA A 40 8.35 6.04 -0.03
N VAL A 41 7.51 4.99 0.03
CA VAL A 41 7.96 3.62 0.30
C VAL A 41 8.80 3.07 -0.85
N ILE A 42 8.36 3.27 -2.10
CA ILE A 42 9.11 2.83 -3.28
C ILE A 42 10.51 3.45 -3.27
N LYS A 43 10.62 4.75 -3.00
CA LYS A 43 11.90 5.45 -2.89
C LYS A 43 12.81 4.91 -1.78
N ILE A 44 12.23 4.49 -0.66
CA ILE A 44 12.99 3.84 0.42
C ILE A 44 13.57 2.50 -0.05
N VAL A 45 12.79 1.71 -0.80
CA VAL A 45 13.23 0.41 -1.31
C VAL A 45 14.27 0.58 -2.43
N ASP A 46 14.04 1.51 -3.35
CA ASP A 46 14.97 1.82 -4.47
C ASP A 46 16.32 2.35 -3.99
N ALA A 47 16.36 2.95 -2.79
CA ALA A 47 17.61 3.37 -2.17
C ALA A 47 18.45 2.19 -1.62
N LEU A 48 17.86 1.00 -1.46
CA LEU A 48 18.57 -0.22 -1.09
C LEU A 48 19.20 -0.84 -2.34
N HIS A 49 20.52 -1.02 -2.32
CA HIS A 49 21.26 -1.60 -3.44
C HIS A 49 22.30 -2.62 -2.97
N PRO A 50 22.80 -3.48 -3.89
CA PRO A 50 23.84 -4.44 -3.55
C PRO A 50 25.05 -3.78 -2.88
N GLY A 51 25.64 -4.47 -1.91
CA GLY A 51 26.77 -3.99 -1.11
C GLY A 51 26.41 -3.16 0.13
N MET A 52 25.17 -2.67 0.26
CA MET A 52 24.66 -2.15 1.54
C MET A 52 24.54 -3.26 2.57
N THR A 53 24.40 -2.92 3.85
CA THR A 53 24.40 -3.89 4.94
C THR A 53 22.98 -4.29 5.38
N ARG A 54 22.84 -5.43 6.07
CA ARG A 54 21.61 -5.79 6.79
C ARG A 54 21.17 -4.68 7.75
N ALA A 55 22.12 -4.00 8.39
CA ALA A 55 21.83 -2.85 9.24
C ALA A 55 21.15 -1.69 8.47
N ASP A 56 21.47 -1.49 7.19
CA ASP A 56 20.81 -0.48 6.35
C ASP A 56 19.35 -0.84 6.06
N VAL A 57 19.06 -2.13 5.79
CA VAL A 57 17.69 -2.64 5.65
C VAL A 57 16.89 -2.38 6.93
N LEU A 58 17.47 -2.72 8.07
CA LEU A 58 16.85 -2.61 9.39
C LEU A 58 16.57 -1.16 9.86
N LYS A 59 17.00 -0.14 9.11
CA LYS A 59 16.63 1.26 9.41
C LYS A 59 15.12 1.48 9.24
N ASN A 60 14.58 1.05 8.10
CA ASN A 60 13.17 1.27 7.72
C ASN A 60 12.32 0.00 7.82
N PHE A 61 12.96 -1.16 7.89
CA PHE A 61 12.29 -2.45 7.92
C PHE A 61 12.62 -3.23 9.19
N GLU A 62 11.80 -4.24 9.48
CA GLU A 62 12.02 -5.22 10.54
C GLU A 62 11.79 -6.63 10.01
N THR A 63 12.37 -7.63 10.65
CA THR A 63 12.22 -9.04 10.27
C THR A 63 10.79 -9.48 10.48
N GLU A 64 10.18 -10.11 9.47
CA GLU A 64 8.91 -10.79 9.66
C GLU A 64 9.14 -12.17 10.30
N GLY A 65 8.26 -12.57 11.22
CA GLY A 65 8.26 -13.93 11.75
C GLY A 65 8.00 -14.98 10.66
N GLY A 66 8.44 -16.21 10.90
CA GLY A 66 8.29 -17.31 9.95
C GLY A 66 9.63 -17.87 9.47
N ILE A 67 9.64 -18.42 8.26
CA ILE A 67 10.85 -19.04 7.69
C ILE A 67 11.82 -17.94 7.29
N SER A 68 12.97 -17.93 7.95
CA SER A 68 14.11 -17.06 7.66
C SER A 68 15.38 -17.90 7.53
N ALA A 69 16.31 -17.41 6.73
CA ALA A 69 17.67 -17.91 6.68
C ALA A 69 18.63 -16.73 6.70
N ARG A 70 19.86 -16.92 7.19
CA ARG A 70 20.85 -15.84 7.14
C ARG A 70 21.04 -15.29 5.72
N ALA A 71 21.11 -16.17 4.72
CA ALA A 71 21.28 -15.74 3.32
C ALA A 71 20.01 -15.11 2.71
N TRP A 72 18.84 -15.23 3.34
CA TRP A 72 17.58 -14.74 2.79
C TRP A 72 16.52 -14.48 3.87
N ASN A 73 15.88 -13.31 3.83
CA ASN A 73 14.85 -12.92 4.80
C ASN A 73 13.69 -12.16 4.18
N HIS A 74 12.54 -12.28 4.84
CA HIS A 74 11.37 -11.43 4.65
C HIS A 74 11.43 -10.24 5.61
N TYR A 75 11.29 -9.04 5.05
CA TYR A 75 11.28 -7.81 5.81
C TYR A 75 9.96 -7.06 5.60
N VAL A 76 9.40 -6.56 6.69
CA VAL A 76 8.20 -5.74 6.68
C VAL A 76 8.55 -4.27 6.95
N TYR A 77 7.86 -3.36 6.28
CA TYR A 77 8.06 -1.93 6.50
C TYR A 77 7.50 -1.54 7.87
N LYS A 78 8.32 -0.96 8.75
CA LYS A 78 7.97 -0.67 10.16
C LYS A 78 6.68 0.14 10.34
N ARG A 79 6.34 0.99 9.37
CA ARG A 79 5.13 1.84 9.43
C ARG A 79 3.89 1.19 8.82
N CYS A 80 4.05 0.07 8.11
CA CYS A 80 2.94 -0.68 7.53
C CYS A 80 3.40 -2.13 7.28
N PRO A 81 3.10 -3.07 8.21
CA PRO A 81 3.54 -4.46 8.09
C PRO A 81 2.97 -5.22 6.88
N TYR A 82 2.10 -4.58 6.09
CA TYR A 82 1.59 -5.15 4.85
C TYR A 82 2.49 -4.92 3.64
N ILE A 83 3.45 -4.01 3.76
CA ILE A 83 4.44 -3.74 2.73
C ILE A 83 5.68 -4.56 3.05
N LYS A 84 6.05 -5.42 2.12
CA LYS A 84 7.15 -6.37 2.29
C LYS A 84 8.19 -6.26 1.21
N ILE A 85 9.40 -6.68 1.54
CA ILE A 85 10.49 -6.93 0.61
C ILE A 85 11.20 -8.23 0.97
N ASP A 86 11.70 -8.91 -0.06
CA ASP A 86 12.61 -10.04 0.09
C ASP A 86 14.03 -9.57 -0.16
N VAL A 87 14.93 -9.93 0.74
CA VAL A 87 16.36 -9.58 0.63
C VAL A 87 17.19 -10.84 0.71
N THR A 88 18.11 -10.98 -0.24
CA THR A 88 19.19 -11.98 -0.16
C THR A 88 20.49 -11.30 0.23
N PHE A 89 21.36 -12.02 0.93
CA PHE A 89 22.62 -11.50 1.45
C PHE A 89 23.82 -12.34 1.03
N VAL A 90 24.93 -11.66 0.76
CA VAL A 90 26.27 -12.24 0.84
C VAL A 90 26.69 -12.27 2.30
N VAL A 91 26.86 -13.48 2.82
CA VAL A 91 27.17 -13.77 4.21
C VAL A 91 28.61 -13.36 4.53
N ALA A 92 28.79 -12.53 5.55
CA ALA A 92 30.12 -12.17 6.03
C ALA A 92 30.81 -13.38 6.68
N PRO A 93 32.14 -13.56 6.53
CA PRO A 93 32.87 -14.62 7.20
C PRO A 93 32.93 -14.36 8.70
N THR A 94 31.97 -14.91 9.45
CA THR A 94 31.86 -14.84 10.91
C THR A 94 32.09 -16.22 11.54
N ALA A 95 32.31 -16.27 12.85
CA ALA A 95 32.59 -17.52 13.57
C ALA A 95 31.42 -18.54 13.52
N ASP A 96 30.19 -18.03 13.56
CA ASP A 96 28.98 -18.82 13.26
C ASP A 96 28.41 -18.36 11.91
N GLN A 97 28.25 -19.29 10.96
CA GLN A 97 27.66 -19.02 9.64
C GLN A 97 26.12 -19.04 9.66
N ALA A 98 25.50 -19.59 10.70
CA ALA A 98 24.05 -19.65 10.85
C ALA A 98 23.47 -18.37 11.45
N GLU A 99 24.24 -17.66 12.28
CA GLU A 99 23.78 -16.43 12.94
C GLU A 99 23.76 -15.23 11.99
N GLU A 100 22.65 -14.49 11.96
CA GLU A 100 22.53 -13.27 11.16
C GLU A 100 23.50 -12.19 11.62
N SER A 101 24.29 -11.65 10.68
CA SER A 101 25.18 -10.53 10.96
C SER A 101 24.62 -9.22 10.43
N ALA A 102 24.72 -8.16 11.25
CA ALA A 102 24.45 -6.79 10.81
C ALA A 102 25.35 -6.36 9.63
N THR A 103 26.51 -6.99 9.45
CA THR A 103 27.48 -6.72 8.38
C THR A 103 27.29 -7.59 7.14
N ASP A 104 26.31 -8.50 7.13
CA ASP A 104 25.93 -9.20 5.90
C ASP A 104 25.52 -8.17 4.84
N THR A 105 25.98 -8.36 3.60
CA THR A 105 25.76 -7.37 2.54
C THR A 105 24.66 -7.80 1.59
N ILE A 106 23.84 -6.87 1.15
CA ILE A 106 22.73 -7.12 0.22
C ILE A 106 23.31 -7.68 -1.09
N ALA A 107 22.78 -8.82 -1.52
CA ALA A 107 22.97 -9.35 -2.88
C ALA A 107 21.82 -8.90 -3.79
N THR A 108 20.56 -9.07 -3.36
CA THR A 108 19.37 -8.62 -4.10
C THR A 108 18.28 -8.11 -3.18
N VAL A 109 17.45 -7.19 -3.69
CA VAL A 109 16.23 -6.70 -3.03
C VAL A 109 15.07 -6.84 -4.03
N SER A 110 13.93 -7.35 -3.59
CA SER A 110 12.72 -7.39 -4.41
C SER A 110 12.10 -6.00 -4.57
N LYS A 111 11.20 -5.85 -5.55
CA LYS A 111 10.24 -4.73 -5.51
C LYS A 111 9.38 -4.84 -4.25
N PRO A 112 8.88 -3.72 -3.69
CA PRO A 112 7.93 -3.80 -2.60
C PRO A 112 6.64 -4.47 -3.08
N TYR A 113 6.09 -5.36 -2.27
CA TYR A 113 4.83 -6.04 -2.54
C TYR A 113 3.90 -5.97 -1.33
N LEU A 114 2.61 -6.18 -1.58
CA LEU A 114 1.59 -6.19 -0.54
C LEU A 114 1.24 -7.62 -0.16
N GLN A 115 1.27 -7.90 1.13
CA GLN A 115 0.82 -9.17 1.70
C GLN A 115 0.34 -8.93 3.13
N PHE A 116 -0.69 -9.64 3.58
CA PHE A 116 -1.10 -9.56 4.99
C PHE A 116 0.07 -9.91 5.91
N SER A 117 0.12 -9.22 7.06
CA SER A 117 1.08 -9.54 8.11
C SER A 117 0.83 -10.96 8.57
N ILE A 118 1.89 -11.76 8.67
CA ILE A 118 1.80 -13.04 9.34
C ILE A 118 1.66 -12.72 10.83
N ARG A 119 0.47 -13.01 11.38
CA ARG A 119 0.23 -13.03 12.82
C ARG A 119 0.41 -14.46 13.29
N ASP A 120 1.34 -14.63 14.20
CA ASP A 120 1.47 -15.77 15.10
C ASP A 120 0.23 -15.93 16.01
#